data_AF-A0A921H5G7-F1
#
_entry.id   AF-A0A921H5G7-F1
#
_cell.length_a   1.000
_cell.length_b   1.000
_cell.length_c   1.000
_cell.angle_alpha   90.00
_cell.angle_beta   90.00
_cell.angle_gamma   90.00
#
_symmetry.space_group_name_H-M   'P 1'
#
loop_
_entity.id
_entity.type
_entity.pdbx_description
1 polymer ?
#
loop_
_entity_poly.entity_id
_entity_poly.type
_entity_poly.pdbx_seq_one_letter_code
_entity_poly.pdbx_strand_id
1 'polypeptide(L)' 'MNKFGYRQGIISGIIISVCVVYLLRLFTYQVVSDKYKVMAENNSQRTETEYPARGLIYDRNNKLLVDNQA' A
#
# COMPACT_ATOMS: atom_id res chain seq x y z
N MET A 1 14.16 -52.90 5.60
CA MET A 1 12.87 -52.17 5.64
C MET A 1 13.02 -50.96 6.57
N ASN A 2 13.07 -49.75 6.03
CA ASN A 2 13.40 -48.54 6.79
C ASN A 2 12.28 -48.20 7.79
N LYS A 3 12.49 -48.54 9.07
CA LYS A 3 11.54 -48.27 10.18
C LYS A 3 11.21 -46.77 10.36
N PHE A 4 12.02 -45.86 9.82
CA PHE A 4 11.86 -44.41 9.96
C PHE A 4 11.02 -43.73 8.86
N GLY A 5 10.69 -44.44 7.77
CA GLY A 5 10.02 -43.84 6.60
C GLY A 5 8.65 -43.25 6.89
N TYR A 6 7.90 -43.86 7.82
CA TYR A 6 6.57 -43.37 8.21
C TYR A 6 6.62 -41.99 8.90
N ARG A 7 7.57 -41.81 9.84
CA ARG A 7 7.77 -40.53 10.54
C ARG A 7 8.24 -39.44 9.58
N GLN A 8 9.16 -39.77 8.68
CA GLN A 8 9.66 -38.84 7.67
C GLN A 8 8.57 -38.40 6.68
N GLY A 9 7.65 -39.30 6.31
CA GLY A 9 6.49 -38.99 5.46
C GLY A 9 5.53 -38.01 6.13
N ILE A 10 5.21 -38.23 7.42
CA ILE A 10 4.35 -37.32 8.19
C ILE A 10 4.98 -35.93 8.31
N ILE A 11 6.26 -35.87 8.69
CA ILE A 11 6.97 -34.60 8.85
C ILE A 11 7.02 -33.84 7.51
N SER A 12 7.31 -34.52 6.41
CA SER A 12 7.31 -33.90 5.08
C SER A 12 5.92 -33.41 4.68
N GLY A 13 4.86 -34.17 4.98
CA GLY A 13 3.48 -33.77 4.73
C GLY A 13 3.07 -32.51 5.49
N ILE A 14 3.46 -32.40 6.77
CA ILE A 14 3.22 -31.19 7.58
C ILE A 14 3.94 -29.98 6.98
N ILE A 15 5.22 -30.13 6.63
CA ILE A 15 6.01 -29.04 6.05
C ILE A 15 5.38 -28.56 4.72
N ILE A 16 5.03 -29.50 3.84
CA ILE A 16 4.39 -29.18 2.56
C ILE A 16 3.05 -28.48 2.78
N SER A 17 2.22 -28.96 3.71
CA SER A 17 0.95 -28.33 4.04
C SER A 17 1.13 -26.89 4.51
N VAL A 18 2.12 -26.63 5.38
CA VAL A 18 2.43 -25.28 5.86
C VAL A 18 2.89 -24.39 4.71
N CYS A 19 3.77 -24.88 3.83
CA CYS A 19 4.20 -24.15 2.65
C CYS A 19 3.02 -23.79 1.73
N VAL A 20 2.09 -24.72 1.49
CA VAL A 20 0.90 -24.46 0.66
C VAL A 20 0.01 -23.38 1.28
N VAL A 21 -0.20 -23.42 2.60
CA VAL A 21 -0.98 -22.38 3.31
C VAL A 21 -0.33 -21.01 3.14
N TYR A 22 1.00 -20.90 3.28
CA TYR A 22 1.70 -19.64 3.08
C TYR A 22 1.67 -19.17 1.63
N LEU A 23 1.78 -20.07 0.64
CA LEU A 23 1.66 -19.73 -0.78
C LEU A 23 0.28 -19.17 -1.11
N LEU A 24 -0.78 -19.82 -0.64
CA LEU A 24 -2.15 -19.33 -0.83
C LEU A 24 -2.35 -17.97 -0.17
N ARG A 25 -1.82 -17.78 1.04
CA ARG A 25 -1.88 -16.50 1.74
C ARG A 25 -1.11 -15.40 1.00
N LEU A 26 0.05 -15.71 0.44
CA LEU A 26 0.83 -14.77 -0.36
C LEU A 26 0.07 -14.39 -1.65
N PHE A 27 -0.56 -15.38 -2.29
CA PHE A 27 -1.37 -15.17 -3.48
C PHE A 27 -2.57 -14.26 -3.21
N THR A 28 -3.27 -14.43 -2.08
CA THR A 28 -4.39 -13.53 -1.74
C THR A 28 -3.92 -12.10 -1.51
N TYR A 29 -2.75 -11.89 -0.89
CA TYR A 29 -2.18 -10.55 -0.72
C TYR A 29 -1.78 -9.89 -2.04
N GLN A 30 -1.34 -10.67 -3.02
CA GLN A 30 -0.88 -10.13 -4.31
C GLN A 30 -2.01 -9.97 -5.33
N VAL A 31 -2.96 -10.90 -5.39
CA VAL A 31 -3.97 -10.97 -6.46
C VAL A 31 -5.34 -10.47 -6.02
N VAL A 32 -5.73 -10.68 -4.75
CA VAL A 32 -7.05 -10.26 -4.26
C VAL A 32 -7.01 -8.85 -3.67
N SER A 33 -5.85 -8.40 -3.18
CA SER A 33 -5.73 -7.11 -2.49
C SER A 33 -5.07 -6.04 -3.36
N ASP A 34 -5.87 -5.37 -4.20
CA ASP A 34 -5.48 -4.12 -4.88
C ASP A 34 -5.08 -2.99 -3.89
N LYS A 35 -5.44 -3.13 -2.61
CA LYS A 35 -5.06 -2.21 -1.53
C LYS A 35 -3.55 -1.99 -1.42
N TYR A 36 -2.72 -3.00 -1.67
CA TYR A 36 -1.27 -2.82 -1.61
C TYR A 36 -0.74 -2.04 -2.81
N LYS A 37 -1.40 -2.15 -3.96
CA LYS A 37 -1.08 -1.36 -5.14
C LYS A 37 -1.40 0.12 -4.91
N VAL A 38 -2.56 0.43 -4.35
CA VAL A 38 -2.96 1.80 -3.97
C VAL A 38 -2.06 2.38 -2.88
N MET A 39 -1.65 1.58 -1.89
CA MET A 39 -0.69 2.03 -0.87
C MET A 39 0.71 2.26 -1.44
N ALA A 40 1.17 1.42 -2.36
CA ALA A 40 2.45 1.60 -3.04
C ALA A 40 2.42 2.82 -3.98
N GLU A 41 1.31 3.05 -4.67
CA GLU A 41 1.09 4.24 -5.50
C GLU A 41 1.07 5.52 -4.66
N ASN A 42 0.36 5.53 -3.53
CA ASN A 42 0.38 6.67 -2.59
C ASN A 42 1.74 6.87 -1.89
N ASN A 43 2.54 5.82 -1.69
CA ASN A 43 3.90 5.93 -1.15
C ASN A 43 4.93 6.37 -2.20
N SER A 44 4.73 6.02 -3.48
CA SER A 44 5.61 6.42 -4.58
C SER A 44 5.26 7.79 -5.16
N GLN A 45 4.00 8.18 -5.08
CA GLN A 45 3.48 9.43 -5.59
C GLN A 45 2.65 10.08 -4.49
N ARG A 46 3.34 10.83 -3.63
CA ARG A 46 2.71 11.60 -2.56
C ARG A 46 1.87 12.70 -3.21
N THR A 47 0.57 12.46 -3.33
CA THR A 47 -0.37 13.45 -3.86
C THR A 47 -0.64 14.48 -2.77
N GLU A 48 0.28 15.44 -2.63
CA GLU A 48 0.04 16.64 -1.82
C GLU A 48 -0.99 17.50 -2.55
N THR A 49 -2.11 17.80 -1.89
CA THR A 49 -3.10 18.71 -2.43
C THR A 49 -2.60 20.13 -2.21
N GLU A 50 -1.97 20.71 -3.23
CA GLU A 50 -1.59 22.12 -3.25
C GLU A 50 -2.85 22.98 -3.39
N TYR A 51 -3.24 23.63 -2.29
CA TYR A 51 -4.35 24.58 -2.31
C TYR A 51 -3.87 25.89 -2.96
N PRO A 52 -4.56 26.42 -3.98
CA PRO A 52 -4.16 27.65 -4.61
C PRO A 52 -4.22 28.82 -3.61
N ALA A 53 -3.28 29.75 -3.73
CA ALA A 53 -3.34 31.01 -3.00
C ALA A 53 -4.65 31.74 -3.32
N ARG A 54 -5.28 32.32 -2.29
CA ARG A 54 -6.48 33.15 -2.47
C ARG A 54 -6.12 34.40 -3.27
N GLY A 55 -7.00 34.81 -4.20
CA GLY A 55 -6.76 35.96 -5.05
C GLY A 55 -6.59 37.26 -4.28
N LEU A 56 -5.71 38.13 -4.79
CA LEU A 56 -5.48 39.47 -4.28
C LEU A 56 -6.68 40.37 -4.63
N ILE A 57 -7.17 41.14 -3.65
CA ILE A 57 -8.28 42.08 -3.86
C ILE A 57 -7.71 43.49 -3.92
N TYR A 58 -8.01 44.21 -5.00
CA TYR A 58 -7.59 45.59 -5.23
C TYR A 58 -8.79 46.54 -5.25
N ASP A 59 -8.59 47.76 -4.78
CA ASP A 59 -9.53 48.86 -5.01
C ASP A 59 -9.47 49.34 -6.47
N ARG A 60 -10.45 50.15 -6.90
CA ARG A 60 -10.53 50.79 -8.23
C ARG A 60 -9.30 51.61 -8.61
N ASN A 61 -8.49 52.01 -7.62
CA ASN A 61 -7.23 52.73 -7.79
C ASN A 61 -5.99 51.82 -7.73
N ASN A 62 -6.14 50.52 -7.95
CA ASN A 62 -5.06 49.52 -7.88
C ASN A 62 -4.34 49.44 -6.52
N LYS A 63 -5.00 49.87 -5.43
CA LYS A 63 -4.46 49.73 -4.07
C LYS A 63 -4.82 48.34 -3.54
N LEU A 64 -3.82 47.59 -3.09
CA LEU A 64 -4.00 46.27 -2.46
C LEU A 64 -4.80 46.41 -1.16
N LEU A 65 -5.94 45.71 -1.07
CA LEU A 65 -6.84 45.73 0.10
C LEU A 65 -6.76 44.45 0.92
N VAL A 66 -6.68 43.30 0.26
CA VAL A 66 -6.55 42.00 0.91
C VAL A 66 -5.48 41.19 0.19
N ASP A 67 -4.51 40.76 0.97
CA ASP A 67 -3.49 39.80 0.59
C ASP A 67 -3.57 38.61 1.55
N ASN A 68 -3.39 37.41 1.03
CA ASN A 68 -3.33 36.18 1.80
C ASN A 68 -1.92 35.60 1.69
N GLN A 69 -0.93 36.41 2.08
CA GLN A 69 0.42 35.94 2.37
C GLN A 69 0.38 35.21 3.72
N ALA A 70 0.64 33.91 3.70
CA ALA A 70 0.99 33.11 4.86
C ALA A 70 2.47 32.70 4.73
#